data_AF-A0A3C1S2Y1-F1
#
_entry.id   AF-A0A3C1S2Y1-F1
#
_cell.length_a   1.000
_cell.length_b   1.000
_cell.length_c   1.000
_cell.angle_alpha   90.00
_cell.angle_beta   90.00
_cell.angle_gamma   90.00
#
_symmetry.space_group_name_H-M   'P 1'
#
loop_
_entity.id
_entity.type
_entity.pdbx_description
1 polymer ?
#
loop_
_entity_poly.entity_id
_entity_poly.type
_entity_poly.pdbx_seq_one_letter_code
_entity_poly.pdbx_strand_id
1 'polypeptide(L)'
;MKYYLLLFITLHSIVQCKNQAKKHKKELVNKSFIKYAKGFDIVIDGNEKKLVLKRMFQTSNKQQTFILGNETNVIENKIKTPIQSIVLTSTNHVPILELLNTESSLIGFPNTQYISSKITRDRIKKGKIMELGIKQEINTEKLIDLKPDLVIGYSLYQNNKLYKYLKKINIPVILNSDWLEESPL
;
A
#
# COMPACT_ATOMS: atom_id res chain seq x y z
N MET A 1 -23.91 11.09 83.46
CA MET A 1 -24.60 12.20 82.77
C MET A 1 -24.29 12.05 81.29
N LYS A 2 -25.17 11.39 80.54
CA LYS A 2 -26.28 11.97 79.78
C LYS A 2 -25.80 12.74 78.52
N TYR A 3 -26.01 12.08 77.38
CA TYR A 3 -26.31 12.65 76.07
C TYR A 3 -25.27 13.57 75.37
N TYR A 4 -24.36 12.93 74.64
CA TYR A 4 -23.98 13.33 73.27
C TYR A 4 -23.99 12.06 72.39
N LEU A 5 -25.02 11.23 72.48
CA LEU A 5 -26.10 11.14 71.48
C LEU A 5 -25.91 11.95 70.19
N LEU A 6 -25.77 11.20 69.09
CA LEU A 6 -26.14 11.49 67.70
C LEU A 6 -25.21 12.35 66.83
N LEU A 7 -24.96 11.81 65.62
CA LEU A 7 -24.14 12.31 64.49
C LEU A 7 -22.62 12.20 64.74
N PHE A 8 -21.86 11.26 64.15
CA PHE A 8 -21.77 10.97 62.72
C PHE A 8 -21.23 9.52 62.57
N ILE A 9 -22.11 8.54 62.75
CA ILE A 9 -21.95 7.23 62.11
C ILE A 9 -22.32 7.44 60.63
N THR A 10 -21.64 6.71 59.74
CA THR A 10 -21.81 6.66 58.28
C THR A 10 -20.94 7.63 57.47
N LEU A 11 -19.71 7.23 57.19
CA LEU A 11 -19.32 6.94 55.80
C LEU A 11 -18.07 6.04 55.80
N HIS A 12 -18.28 4.81 56.27
CA HIS A 12 -17.31 3.73 56.08
C HIS A 12 -17.20 3.43 54.58
N SER A 13 -15.98 3.59 54.07
CA SER A 13 -15.29 2.60 53.24
C SER A 13 -16.07 2.06 52.04
N ILE A 14 -16.05 2.81 50.94
CA ILE A 14 -16.18 2.22 49.60
C ILE A 14 -14.82 2.33 48.91
N VAL A 15 -13.86 1.53 49.36
CA VAL A 15 -12.69 1.18 48.54
C VAL A 15 -13.18 0.13 47.55
N GLN A 16 -13.77 0.59 46.45
CA GLN A 16 -14.15 -0.27 45.34
C GLN A 16 -12.89 -0.70 44.60
N CYS A 17 -12.38 -1.88 44.94
CA CYS A 17 -11.38 -2.57 44.14
C CYS A 17 -12.06 -3.03 42.83
N LYS A 18 -12.06 -2.17 41.81
CA LYS A 18 -12.39 -2.62 40.45
C LYS A 18 -11.21 -3.45 39.97
N ASN A 19 -11.38 -4.77 40.02
CA ASN A 19 -10.57 -5.75 39.31
C ASN A 19 -10.50 -5.32 37.84
N GLN A 20 -9.42 -4.63 37.47
CA GLN A 20 -9.05 -4.48 36.07
C GLN A 20 -8.59 -5.87 35.64
N ALA A 21 -9.52 -6.62 35.04
CA ALA A 21 -9.14 -7.69 34.15
C ALA A 21 -8.21 -7.05 33.11
N LYS A 22 -6.89 -7.23 33.31
CA LYS A 22 -5.89 -6.97 32.29
C LYS A 22 -6.30 -7.85 31.12
N LYS A 23 -7.00 -7.26 30.15
CA LYS A 23 -7.03 -7.80 28.80
C LYS A 23 -5.57 -7.79 28.36
N HIS A 24 -4.88 -8.90 28.57
CA HIS A 24 -3.77 -9.26 27.72
C HIS A 24 -4.38 -9.43 26.33
N LYS A 25 -4.48 -8.31 25.61
CA LYS A 25 -4.54 -8.33 24.16
C LYS A 25 -3.24 -9.04 23.79
N LYS A 26 -3.37 -10.30 23.37
CA LYS A 26 -2.28 -11.07 22.81
C LYS A 26 -1.85 -10.28 21.57
N GLU A 27 -0.84 -9.42 21.72
CA GLU A 27 -0.19 -8.78 20.58
C GLU A 27 0.52 -9.92 19.82
N LEU A 28 -0.21 -10.52 18.89
CA LEU A 28 0.41 -11.14 17.73
C LEU A 28 0.80 -10.01 16.79
N VAL A 29 1.75 -9.17 17.21
CA VAL A 29 2.47 -8.33 16.26
C VAL A 29 3.48 -9.26 15.60
N ASN A 30 3.03 -9.92 14.52
CA ASN A 30 3.95 -10.64 13.64
C ASN A 30 4.96 -9.63 13.13
N LYS A 31 6.22 -9.85 13.52
CA LYS A 31 7.36 -9.00 13.22
C LYS A 31 7.51 -8.88 11.71
N SER A 32 7.58 -7.64 11.21
CA SER A 32 7.97 -7.38 9.83
C SER A 32 9.33 -8.02 9.52
N PHE A 33 9.42 -8.66 8.35
CA PHE A 33 10.70 -9.17 7.82
C PHE A 33 11.50 -8.08 7.06
N ILE A 34 10.94 -6.88 6.92
CA ILE A 34 11.57 -5.78 6.19
C ILE A 34 12.68 -5.18 7.07
N LYS A 35 13.92 -5.29 6.59
CA LYS A 35 15.11 -4.84 7.32
C LYS A 35 15.41 -3.36 7.14
N TYR A 36 15.26 -2.85 5.91
CA TYR A 36 15.79 -1.53 5.53
C TYR A 36 14.68 -0.52 5.18
N ALA A 37 13.75 -0.91 4.30
CA ALA A 37 12.71 0.00 3.83
C ALA A 37 11.85 0.55 4.99
N LYS A 38 11.71 1.87 5.05
CA LYS A 38 10.90 2.56 6.06
C LYS A 38 9.51 2.90 5.53
N GLY A 39 9.37 3.09 4.22
CA GLY A 39 8.17 3.59 3.54
C GLY A 39 7.02 2.60 3.46
N PHE A 40 7.26 1.30 3.66
CA PHE A 40 6.22 0.28 3.69
C PHE A 40 6.48 -0.82 4.74
N ASP A 41 5.51 -1.69 4.91
CA ASP A 41 5.58 -2.90 5.72
C ASP A 41 4.73 -4.03 5.11
N ILE A 42 5.07 -5.29 5.42
CA ILE A 42 4.25 -6.46 5.14
C ILE A 42 3.95 -7.16 6.47
N VAL A 43 2.69 -7.13 6.86
CA VAL A 43 2.21 -7.68 8.14
C VAL A 43 1.31 -8.89 7.88
N ILE A 44 1.47 -9.93 8.70
CA ILE A 44 0.57 -11.08 8.72
C ILE A 44 -0.29 -10.99 9.97
N ASP A 45 -1.58 -10.78 9.79
CA ASP A 45 -2.55 -10.63 10.89
C ASP A 45 -3.61 -11.73 10.76
N GLY A 46 -3.50 -12.75 11.61
CA GLY A 46 -4.26 -14.00 11.44
C GLY A 46 -3.92 -14.67 10.11
N ASN A 47 -4.93 -14.86 9.26
CA ASN A 47 -4.79 -15.43 7.92
C ASN A 47 -4.65 -14.37 6.81
N GLU A 48 -4.59 -13.09 7.16
CA GLU A 48 -4.50 -12.00 6.19
C GLU A 48 -3.06 -11.51 6.04
N LYS A 49 -2.58 -11.47 4.79
CA LYS A 49 -1.34 -10.78 4.43
C LYS A 49 -1.67 -9.35 4.03
N LYS A 50 -1.07 -8.37 4.70
CA LYS A 50 -1.34 -6.94 4.50
C LYS A 50 -0.08 -6.22 4.04
N LEU A 51 -0.20 -5.43 2.98
CA LEU A 51 0.79 -4.42 2.58
C LEU A 51 0.40 -3.08 3.21
N VAL A 52 1.26 -2.52 4.06
CA VAL A 52 1.05 -1.23 4.71
C VAL A 52 1.99 -0.21 4.09
N LEU A 53 1.46 0.74 3.32
CA LEU A 53 2.21 1.89 2.83
C LEU A 53 2.17 2.99 3.89
N LYS A 54 3.32 3.37 4.42
CA LYS A 54 3.39 4.35 5.51
C LYS A 54 3.25 5.79 4.99
N ARG A 55 3.72 6.04 3.76
CA ARG A 55 3.65 7.34 3.07
C ARG A 55 3.42 7.13 1.57
N MET A 56 2.55 7.95 0.97
CA MET A 56 2.20 7.88 -0.46
C MET A 56 2.79 9.01 -1.32
N PHE A 57 3.29 10.08 -0.67
CA PHE A 57 3.92 11.26 -1.26
C PHE A 57 4.53 12.10 -0.12
N GLN A 58 5.41 13.06 -0.43
CA GLN A 58 6.25 13.76 0.55
C GLN A 58 5.46 14.39 1.71
N THR A 59 4.32 15.02 1.42
CA THR A 59 3.47 15.66 2.43
C THR A 59 2.39 14.75 3.03
N SER A 60 2.35 13.47 2.65
CA SER A 60 1.38 12.52 3.17
C SER A 60 1.79 12.02 4.55
N ASN A 61 0.90 12.22 5.53
CA ASN A 61 0.97 11.58 6.85
C ASN A 61 -0.03 10.41 6.99
N LYS A 62 -0.73 10.06 5.90
CA LYS A 62 -1.72 8.98 5.89
C LYS A 62 -1.08 7.68 5.41
N GLN A 63 -1.29 6.63 6.19
CA GLN A 63 -1.00 5.27 5.78
C GLN A 63 -2.11 4.74 4.87
N GLN A 64 -1.76 3.85 3.96
CA GLN A 64 -2.73 3.09 3.16
C GLN A 64 -2.41 1.60 3.29
N THR A 65 -3.40 0.80 3.64
CA THR A 65 -3.26 -0.64 3.79
C THR A 65 -3.99 -1.36 2.68
N PHE A 66 -3.36 -2.38 2.13
CA PHE A 66 -3.95 -3.31 1.17
C PHE A 66 -3.94 -4.72 1.72
N ILE A 67 -5.02 -5.47 1.49
CA ILE A 67 -5.08 -6.90 1.77
C ILE A 67 -4.66 -7.63 0.50
N LEU A 68 -3.70 -8.55 0.62
CA LEU A 68 -3.19 -9.36 -0.48
C LEU A 68 -3.84 -10.74 -0.41
N GLY A 69 -4.50 -11.17 -1.50
CA GLY A 69 -5.28 -12.41 -1.50
C GLY A 69 -5.63 -12.93 -2.89
N ASN A 70 -6.78 -13.58 -3.01
CA ASN A 70 -7.21 -14.26 -4.24
C ASN A 70 -8.17 -13.43 -5.12
N GLU A 71 -8.61 -12.27 -4.62
CA GLU A 71 -9.57 -11.40 -5.28
C GLU A 71 -9.09 -9.95 -5.27
N THR A 72 -9.55 -9.19 -6.27
CA THR A 72 -9.33 -7.75 -6.37
C THR A 72 -10.62 -7.03 -6.01
N ASN A 73 -10.55 -6.13 -5.04
CA ASN A 73 -11.62 -5.20 -4.70
C ASN A 73 -10.99 -3.85 -4.38
N VAL A 74 -11.11 -2.90 -5.31
CA VAL A 74 -10.45 -1.59 -5.20
C VAL A 74 -11.01 -0.75 -4.05
N ILE A 75 -12.32 -0.88 -3.77
CA ILE A 75 -12.99 -0.13 -2.70
C ILE A 75 -12.49 -0.60 -1.32
N GLU A 76 -12.32 -1.91 -1.17
CA GLU A 76 -11.82 -2.54 0.07
C GLU A 76 -10.28 -2.61 0.14
N ASN A 77 -9.56 -2.04 -0.84
CA ASN A 77 -8.12 -2.17 -0.99
C ASN A 77 -7.62 -3.64 -0.97
N LYS A 78 -8.39 -4.57 -1.55
CA LYS A 78 -7.94 -5.96 -1.78
C LYS A 78 -7.29 -6.08 -3.15
N ILE A 79 -6.14 -6.74 -3.19
CA ILE A 79 -5.38 -6.97 -4.41
C ILE A 79 -5.17 -8.48 -4.57
N LYS A 80 -5.60 -8.99 -5.72
CA LYS A 80 -5.31 -10.37 -6.11
C LYS A 80 -3.81 -10.54 -6.33
N THR A 81 -3.26 -11.64 -5.82
CA THR A 81 -1.88 -12.06 -6.02
C THR A 81 -1.85 -13.53 -6.45
N PRO A 82 -0.88 -13.98 -7.27
CA PRO A 82 0.17 -13.18 -7.92
C PRO A 82 -0.37 -12.25 -9.01
N ILE A 83 0.31 -11.12 -9.21
CA ILE A 83 0.04 -10.16 -10.29
C ILE A 83 0.61 -10.72 -11.60
N GLN A 84 -0.18 -10.75 -12.66
CA GLN A 84 0.23 -11.29 -13.97
C GLN A 84 0.40 -10.18 -15.01
N SER A 85 -0.31 -9.08 -14.86
CA SER A 85 -0.28 -7.93 -15.76
C SER A 85 -0.13 -6.63 -14.98
N ILE A 86 0.92 -5.86 -15.29
CA ILE A 86 1.23 -4.62 -14.59
C ILE A 86 1.51 -3.48 -15.56
N VAL A 87 1.04 -2.30 -15.20
CA VAL A 87 1.44 -1.03 -15.81
C VAL A 87 2.28 -0.25 -14.80
N LEU A 88 3.48 0.14 -15.21
CA LEU A 88 4.35 1.00 -14.42
C LEU A 88 4.35 2.40 -15.03
N THR A 89 4.42 3.44 -14.19
CA THR A 89 4.51 4.84 -14.67
C THR A 89 5.81 5.54 -14.32
N SER A 90 6.76 4.85 -13.68
CA SER A 90 8.10 5.34 -13.35
C SER A 90 9.16 4.39 -13.91
N THR A 91 10.18 4.94 -14.56
CA THR A 91 11.32 4.18 -15.09
C THR A 91 12.06 3.42 -13.99
N ASN A 92 12.11 3.96 -12.77
CA ASN A 92 12.81 3.36 -11.63
C ASN A 92 12.14 2.06 -11.16
N HIS A 93 10.87 1.85 -11.47
CA HIS A 93 10.16 0.63 -11.10
C HIS A 93 10.43 -0.54 -12.07
N VAL A 94 10.91 -0.26 -13.29
CA VAL A 94 11.11 -1.30 -14.33
C VAL A 94 12.18 -2.33 -13.92
N PRO A 95 13.38 -1.92 -13.45
CA PRO A 95 14.42 -2.87 -13.04
C PRO A 95 13.99 -3.80 -11.91
N ILE A 96 13.04 -3.39 -11.06
CA ILE A 96 12.53 -4.22 -9.95
C ILE A 96 11.88 -5.49 -10.50
N LEU A 97 11.12 -5.40 -11.60
CA LEU A 97 10.51 -6.58 -12.21
C LEU A 97 11.56 -7.55 -12.75
N GLU A 98 12.64 -7.04 -13.35
CA GLU A 98 13.75 -7.85 -13.86
C GLU A 98 14.51 -8.54 -12.73
N LEU A 99 14.79 -7.84 -11.63
CA LEU A 99 15.42 -8.42 -10.44
C LEU A 99 14.59 -9.55 -9.82
N LEU A 100 13.25 -9.47 -9.97
CA LEU A 100 12.31 -10.49 -9.52
C LEU A 100 12.05 -11.58 -10.58
N ASN A 101 12.66 -11.51 -11.77
CA ASN A 101 12.39 -12.37 -12.93
C ASN A 101 10.91 -12.39 -13.34
N THR A 102 10.26 -11.22 -13.27
CA THR A 102 8.83 -11.01 -13.56
C THR A 102 8.60 -9.89 -14.57
N GLU A 103 9.63 -9.53 -15.35
CA GLU A 103 9.53 -8.54 -16.43
C GLU A 103 8.46 -8.90 -17.47
N SER A 104 8.09 -10.18 -17.54
CA SER A 104 6.99 -10.69 -18.35
C SER A 104 5.62 -10.08 -18.03
N SER A 105 5.42 -9.63 -16.79
CA SER A 105 4.20 -9.00 -16.33
C SER A 105 4.00 -7.57 -16.84
N LEU A 106 5.07 -6.87 -17.24
CA LEU A 106 4.95 -5.50 -17.73
C LEU A 106 4.27 -5.51 -19.10
N ILE A 107 3.06 -4.93 -19.18
CA ILE A 107 2.24 -4.89 -20.40
C ILE A 107 2.03 -3.47 -20.94
N GLY A 108 2.34 -2.43 -20.16
CA GLY A 108 2.22 -1.05 -20.60
C GLY A 108 3.11 -0.11 -19.82
N PHE A 109 3.65 0.89 -20.52
CA PHE A 109 4.51 1.91 -19.93
C PHE A 109 4.41 3.22 -20.74
N PRO A 110 4.34 4.39 -20.09
CA PRO A 110 4.39 5.66 -20.79
C PRO A 110 5.84 6.04 -21.12
N ASN A 111 6.08 6.39 -22.38
CA ASN A 111 7.34 6.92 -22.85
C ASN A 111 8.47 5.88 -22.77
N THR A 112 8.23 4.75 -23.43
CA THR A 112 9.12 3.57 -23.48
C THR A 112 10.53 3.87 -24.00
N GLN A 113 10.74 5.00 -24.68
CA GLN A 113 12.07 5.41 -25.15
C GLN A 113 13.06 5.67 -23.99
N TYR A 114 12.57 5.99 -22.78
CA TYR A 114 13.42 6.20 -21.61
C TYR A 114 13.82 4.91 -20.89
N ILE A 115 13.27 3.77 -21.28
CA ILE A 115 13.69 2.47 -20.73
C ILE A 115 14.99 2.06 -21.42
N SER A 116 16.07 1.88 -20.66
CA SER A 116 17.39 1.49 -21.19
C SER A 116 17.71 0.00 -21.05
N SER A 117 16.99 -0.75 -20.20
CA SER A 117 17.27 -2.17 -20.00
C SER A 117 17.13 -2.97 -21.30
N LYS A 118 18.16 -3.75 -21.64
CA LYS A 118 18.18 -4.58 -22.85
C LYS A 118 17.00 -5.55 -22.87
N ILE A 119 16.71 -6.20 -21.75
CA ILE A 119 15.63 -7.20 -21.63
C ILE A 119 14.29 -6.54 -21.93
N THR A 120 13.99 -5.42 -21.26
CA THR A 120 12.73 -4.70 -21.47
C THR A 120 12.66 -4.04 -22.85
N ARG A 121 13.77 -3.52 -23.40
CA ARG A 121 13.84 -3.00 -24.78
C ARG A 121 13.49 -4.06 -25.81
N ASP A 122 13.92 -5.31 -25.62
CA ASP A 122 13.57 -6.40 -26.53
C ASP A 122 12.08 -6.74 -26.46
N ARG A 123 11.45 -6.64 -25.29
CA ARG A 123 9.99 -6.79 -25.13
C ARG A 123 9.22 -5.66 -25.81
N ILE A 124 9.70 -4.41 -25.70
CA ILE A 124 9.13 -3.25 -26.39
C ILE A 124 9.19 -3.46 -27.91
N LYS A 125 10.35 -3.84 -28.45
CA LYS A 125 10.53 -4.12 -29.90
C LYS A 125 9.60 -5.23 -30.40
N LYS A 126 9.28 -6.22 -29.55
CA LYS A 126 8.36 -7.32 -29.85
C LYS A 126 6.87 -6.94 -29.66
N GLY A 127 6.56 -5.68 -29.35
CA GLY A 127 5.19 -5.21 -29.12
C GLY A 127 4.54 -5.79 -27.86
N LYS A 128 5.32 -6.31 -26.91
CA LYS A 128 4.80 -6.91 -25.66
C LYS A 128 4.51 -5.87 -24.57
N ILE A 129 4.99 -4.65 -24.75
CA ILE A 129 4.76 -3.52 -23.85
C ILE A 129 4.12 -2.41 -24.68
N MET A 130 2.88 -2.06 -24.35
CA MET A 130 2.14 -0.98 -25.00
C MET A 130 2.72 0.38 -24.61
N GLU A 131 2.99 1.21 -25.61
CA GLU A 131 3.33 2.63 -25.41
C GLU A 131 2.06 3.41 -25.01
N LEU A 132 2.10 3.99 -23.81
CA LEU A 132 0.97 4.68 -23.19
C LEU A 132 1.06 6.21 -23.30
N GLY A 133 2.00 6.78 -24.05
CA GLY A 133 2.12 8.22 -24.23
C GLY A 133 3.17 8.86 -23.30
N ILE A 134 3.16 10.18 -23.18
CA ILE A 134 4.30 10.91 -22.61
C ILE A 134 3.99 11.29 -21.16
N LYS A 135 4.76 10.76 -20.18
CA LYS A 135 4.77 11.18 -18.76
C LYS A 135 3.40 11.58 -18.17
N GLN A 136 3.05 12.86 -18.23
CA GLN A 136 1.86 13.46 -17.62
C GLN A 136 0.59 13.33 -18.51
N GLU A 137 0.76 12.92 -19.76
CA GLU A 137 -0.25 12.72 -20.79
C GLU A 137 -0.36 11.22 -21.14
N ILE A 138 -0.64 10.41 -20.13
CA ILE A 138 -0.89 8.99 -20.31
C ILE A 138 -2.20 8.82 -21.09
N ASN A 139 -2.13 8.13 -22.23
CA ASN A 139 -3.28 7.67 -23.00
C ASN A 139 -4.08 6.68 -22.15
N THR A 140 -5.12 7.22 -21.53
CA THR A 140 -5.94 6.50 -20.55
C THR A 140 -6.80 5.43 -21.22
N GLU A 141 -7.25 5.66 -22.46
CA GLU A 141 -8.02 4.67 -23.23
C GLU A 141 -7.20 3.41 -23.49
N LYS A 142 -5.95 3.56 -23.97
CA LYS A 142 -5.04 2.43 -24.14
C LYS A 142 -4.76 1.71 -22.82
N LEU A 143 -4.56 2.44 -21.73
CA LEU A 143 -4.35 1.83 -20.41
C LEU A 143 -5.57 1.02 -19.97
N ILE A 144 -6.79 1.52 -20.18
CA ILE A 144 -8.03 0.82 -19.83
C ILE A 144 -8.19 -0.45 -20.67
N ASP A 145 -7.89 -0.38 -21.96
CA ASP A 145 -8.01 -1.52 -22.89
C ASP A 145 -7.07 -2.67 -22.50
N LEU A 146 -5.90 -2.36 -21.92
CA LEU A 146 -4.96 -3.35 -21.39
C LEU A 146 -5.52 -4.17 -20.21
N LYS A 147 -6.53 -3.66 -19.47
CA LYS A 147 -7.13 -4.29 -18.28
C LYS A 147 -6.08 -4.86 -17.30
N PRO A 148 -5.11 -4.06 -16.82
CA PRO A 148 -4.05 -4.56 -15.96
C PRO A 148 -4.57 -5.00 -14.59
N ASP A 149 -3.96 -6.03 -14.01
CA ASP A 149 -4.21 -6.44 -12.62
C ASP A 149 -3.80 -5.35 -11.63
N LEU A 150 -2.77 -4.57 -11.96
CA LEU A 150 -2.25 -3.50 -11.11
C LEU A 150 -1.58 -2.39 -11.92
N VAL A 151 -1.83 -1.15 -11.50
CA VAL A 151 -1.03 0.01 -11.91
C VAL A 151 -0.17 0.44 -10.72
N ILE A 152 1.15 0.48 -10.89
CA ILE A 152 2.04 1.12 -9.92
C ILE A 152 2.38 2.52 -10.40
N GLY A 153 1.77 3.48 -9.71
CA GLY A 153 2.02 4.90 -9.89
C GLY A 153 3.10 5.41 -8.96
N TYR A 154 3.57 6.62 -9.24
CA TYR A 154 4.23 7.49 -8.27
C TYR A 154 3.52 8.84 -8.24
N SER A 155 3.59 9.57 -7.13
CA SER A 155 3.05 10.92 -7.05
C SER A 155 3.91 11.83 -6.19
N LEU A 156 4.10 13.07 -6.66
CA LEU A 156 4.72 14.13 -5.85
C LEU A 156 3.70 14.78 -4.90
N TYR A 157 2.41 14.74 -5.27
CA TYR A 157 1.32 15.42 -4.56
C TYR A 157 0.06 14.53 -4.43
N GLN A 158 -0.88 14.93 -3.57
CA GLN A 158 -2.09 14.14 -3.28
C GLN A 158 -3.07 13.95 -4.46
N ASN A 159 -3.10 14.89 -5.41
CA ASN A 159 -4.22 15.03 -6.35
C ASN A 159 -3.91 14.60 -7.78
N ASN A 160 -3.38 13.38 -7.95
CA ASN A 160 -3.22 12.82 -9.29
C ASN A 160 -4.59 12.36 -9.84
N LYS A 161 -5.11 13.08 -10.85
CA LYS A 161 -6.42 12.83 -11.47
C LYS A 161 -6.52 11.46 -12.12
N LEU A 162 -5.45 11.01 -12.79
CA LEU A 162 -5.41 9.71 -13.47
C LEU A 162 -5.65 8.58 -12.47
N TYR A 163 -4.86 8.51 -11.40
CA TYR A 163 -4.98 7.39 -10.45
C TYR A 163 -6.33 7.36 -9.72
N LYS A 164 -6.91 8.53 -9.43
CA LYS A 164 -8.28 8.61 -8.87
C LYS A 164 -9.31 8.06 -9.85
N TYR A 165 -9.18 8.40 -11.14
CA TYR A 165 -10.06 7.91 -12.18
C TYR A 165 -9.93 6.40 -12.38
N LEU A 166 -8.70 5.87 -12.46
CA LEU A 166 -8.44 4.42 -12.58
C LEU A 166 -9.06 3.63 -11.42
N LYS A 167 -8.89 4.11 -10.18
CA LYS A 167 -9.56 3.50 -9.01
C LYS A 167 -11.09 3.52 -9.13
N LYS A 168 -11.67 4.62 -9.62
CA LYS A 168 -13.13 4.77 -9.80
C LYS A 168 -13.71 3.74 -10.79
N ILE A 169 -12.93 3.32 -11.78
CA ILE A 169 -13.33 2.31 -12.77
C ILE A 169 -12.82 0.89 -12.42
N ASN A 170 -12.50 0.65 -11.14
CA ASN A 170 -12.04 -0.64 -10.61
C ASN A 170 -10.69 -1.15 -11.16
N ILE A 171 -9.82 -0.26 -11.66
CA ILE A 171 -8.42 -0.61 -11.92
C ILE A 171 -7.60 -0.36 -10.64
N PRO A 172 -6.93 -1.37 -10.06
CA PRO A 172 -6.14 -1.20 -8.83
C PRO A 172 -4.94 -0.29 -9.06
N VAL A 173 -4.73 0.65 -8.12
CA VAL A 173 -3.57 1.54 -8.14
C VAL A 173 -2.86 1.54 -6.79
N ILE A 174 -1.58 1.20 -6.80
CA ILE A 174 -0.63 1.42 -5.70
C ILE A 174 0.24 2.63 -6.05
N LEU A 175 0.40 3.56 -5.10
CA LEU A 175 1.38 4.62 -5.21
C LEU A 175 2.66 4.18 -4.52
N ASN A 176 3.71 3.90 -5.30
CA ASN A 176 5.03 3.67 -4.77
C ASN A 176 5.71 5.02 -4.47
N SER A 177 6.33 5.10 -3.30
CA SER A 177 7.03 6.28 -2.78
C SER A 177 8.45 5.95 -2.35
N ASP A 178 9.08 4.98 -3.01
CA ASP A 178 10.47 4.57 -2.84
C ASP A 178 11.47 5.75 -2.85
N TRP A 179 11.21 6.78 -3.64
CA TRP A 179 12.01 8.01 -3.68
C TRP A 179 12.01 8.81 -2.35
N LEU A 180 11.14 8.48 -1.40
CA LEU A 180 11.15 9.03 -0.04
C LEU A 180 12.03 8.25 0.93
N GLU A 181 12.60 7.11 0.52
CA GLU A 181 13.57 6.39 1.34
C GLU A 181 14.84 7.21 1.46
N GLU A 182 15.36 7.27 2.69
CA GLU A 182 16.59 8.02 3.01
C GLU A 182 17.85 7.19 2.75
N SER A 183 17.67 5.91 2.44
CA SER A 183 18.70 4.91 2.27
C SER A 183 18.57 4.25 0.89
N PRO A 184 19.69 3.93 0.21
CA PRO A 184 19.67 3.13 -1.00
C PRO A 184 19.41 1.63 -0.74
N LEU A 185 19.44 1.21 0.53
CA LEU A 185 19.10 -0.13 1.03
C LEU A 185 17.69 -0.13 1.61
#